data_AF-J8D4D7-F1
#
_entry.id   AF-J8D4D7-F1
#
_cell.length_a   1.000
_cell.length_b   1.000
_cell.length_c   1.000
_cell.angle_alpha   90.00
_cell.angle_beta   90.00
_cell.angle_gamma   90.00
#
_symmetry.space_group_name_H-M   'P 1'
#
loop_
_entity.id
_entity.type
_entity.pdbx_description
1 polymer ?
#
loop_
_entity_poly.entity_id
_entity_poly.type
_entity_poly.pdbx_seq_one_letter_code
_entity_poly.pdbx_strand_id
1 'polypeptide(L)' 'MGNKMYDPQKKLYKEIANYCGVTERYIRMIDQKERTPSMETAKKIAKYFDMSLDDIFFSNKSNFKFFLTSYWFEKNEK' A
#
# COMPACT_ATOMS: atom_id res chain seq x y z
N MET A 1 -31.11 3.71 -5.44
CA MET A 1 -30.12 2.62 -5.48
C MET A 1 -28.75 3.25 -5.35
N GLY A 2 -28.12 3.13 -4.17
CA GLY A 2 -26.83 3.76 -3.91
C GLY A 2 -25.80 3.20 -4.89
N ASN A 3 -25.19 4.09 -5.68
CA ASN A 3 -24.01 3.77 -6.46
C ASN A 3 -23.01 3.12 -5.49
N LYS A 4 -22.78 1.82 -5.62
CA LYS A 4 -21.66 1.14 -4.95
C LYS A 4 -20.41 1.79 -5.52
N MET A 5 -19.96 2.84 -4.85
CA MET A 5 -18.74 3.57 -5.16
C MET A 5 -17.63 2.52 -5.15
N TYR A 6 -17.18 2.16 -6.35
CA TYR A 6 -16.07 1.24 -6.55
C TYR A 6 -14.87 1.98 -5.95
N ASP A 7 -14.50 1.65 -4.72
CA ASP A 7 -13.39 2.31 -4.04
C ASP A 7 -12.08 1.63 -4.50
N PRO A 8 -11.32 2.22 -5.44
CA PRO A 8 -10.06 1.63 -5.91
C PRO A 8 -9.09 1.37 -4.75
N GLN A 9 -9.17 2.13 -3.65
CA GLN A 9 -8.33 1.94 -2.47
C GLN A 9 -8.66 0.63 -1.73
N LYS A 10 -9.93 0.24 -1.70
CA LYS A 10 -10.36 -1.04 -1.11
C LYS A 10 -9.82 -2.23 -1.90
N LYS A 11 -9.70 -2.10 -3.23
CA LYS A 11 -9.09 -3.14 -4.08
C LYS A 11 -7.58 -3.24 -3.82
N LEU A 12 -6.89 -2.11 -3.76
CA LEU A 12 -5.45 -2.06 -3.49
C LEU A 12 -5.04 -2.75 -2.19
N TYR A 13 -5.68 -2.40 -1.06
CA TYR A 13 -5.30 -2.98 0.22
C TYR A 13 -5.52 -4.49 0.25
N LYS A 14 -6.57 -4.97 -0.42
CA LYS A 14 -6.85 -6.39 -0.60
C LYS A 14 -5.78 -7.10 -1.42
N GLU A 15 -5.34 -6.49 -2.51
CA GLU A 15 -4.30 -7.06 -3.37
C GLU A 15 -2.95 -7.16 -2.64
N ILE A 16 -2.52 -6.08 -1.98
CA ILE A 16 -1.27 -6.07 -1.21
C ILE A 16 -1.36 -7.07 -0.04
N ALA A 17 -2.49 -7.10 0.67
CA ALA A 17 -2.69 -8.01 1.79
C ALA A 17 -2.58 -9.49 1.36
N ASN A 18 -3.25 -9.85 0.26
CA ASN A 18 -3.16 -11.19 -0.32
C ASN A 18 -1.73 -11.53 -0.75
N TYR A 19 -1.04 -10.59 -1.42
CA TYR A 19 0.35 -10.78 -1.84
C TYR A 19 1.30 -10.97 -0.65
N CYS A 20 1.06 -10.22 0.44
CA CYS A 20 1.90 -10.24 1.61
C CYS A 20 1.60 -11.41 2.57
N GLY A 21 0.41 -12.01 2.48
CA GLY A 21 -0.09 -13.01 3.42
C GLY A 21 -0.54 -12.40 4.75
N VAL A 22 -1.10 -11.20 4.73
CA VAL A 22 -1.53 -10.45 5.93
C VAL A 22 -2.96 -9.93 5.76
N THR A 23 -3.50 -9.20 6.74
CA THR A 23 -4.86 -8.64 6.66
C THR A 23 -4.89 -7.28 5.95
N GLU A 24 -6.01 -6.98 5.27
CA GLU A 24 -6.27 -5.65 4.67
C GLU A 24 -6.12 -4.52 5.69
N ARG A 25 -6.62 -4.75 6.92
CA ARG A 25 -6.52 -3.78 8.02
C ARG A 25 -5.07 -3.47 8.34
N TYR A 26 -4.21 -4.48 8.37
CA TYR A 26 -2.79 -4.28 8.66
C TYR A 26 -2.10 -3.44 7.58
N ILE A 27 -2.36 -3.71 6.30
CA ILE A 27 -1.83 -2.87 5.20
C ILE A 27 -2.34 -1.43 5.33
N ARG A 28 -3.62 -1.23 5.64
CA ARG A 28 -4.16 0.12 5.86
C ARG A 28 -3.47 0.84 7.01
N MET A 29 -3.23 0.17 8.14
CA MET A 29 -2.50 0.74 9.28
C MET A 29 -1.05 1.09 8.92
N ILE A 30 -0.40 0.28 8.08
CA ILE A 30 0.93 0.62 7.52
C ILE A 30 0.83 1.89 6.69
N ASP A 31 -0.14 1.96 5.77
CA ASP A 31 -0.32 3.10 4.88
C ASP A 31 -0.64 4.40 5.66
N GLN A 32 -1.37 4.26 6.78
CA GLN A 32 -1.70 5.35 7.70
C GLN A 32 -0.57 5.70 8.69
N LYS A 33 0.57 5.00 8.62
CA LYS A 33 1.74 5.14 9.53
C LYS A 33 1.42 4.81 11.00
N GLU A 34 0.34 4.06 11.25
CA GLU A 34 -0.02 3.55 12.57
C GLU A 34 0.78 2.30 12.96
N ARG A 35 1.33 1.59 11.96
CA ARG A 35 2.15 0.39 12.15
C ARG A 35 3.37 0.39 11.24
N THR A 36 4.48 -0.09 11.78
CA THR A 36 5.67 -0.45 11.00
C THR A 36 5.55 -1.91 10.54
N PRO A 37 5.72 -2.21 9.24
CA PRO A 37 5.74 -3.58 8.75
C PRO A 37 6.96 -4.35 9.30
N SER A 38 6.87 -5.69 9.31
CA SER A 38 8.08 -6.51 9.42
C SER A 38 8.96 -6.33 8.17
N MET A 39 10.24 -6.67 8.27
CA MET A 39 11.15 -6.59 7.12
C MET A 39 10.69 -7.48 5.95
N GLU A 40 10.08 -8.63 6.25
CA GLU A 40 9.52 -9.52 5.23
C GLU A 40 8.32 -8.87 4.52
N THR A 41 7.37 -8.32 5.28
CA THR A 41 6.22 -7.62 4.71
C THR A 41 6.65 -6.41 3.90
N ALA A 42 7.61 -5.61 4.39
CA ALA A 42 8.16 -4.48 3.66
C ALA A 42 8.75 -4.91 2.31
N LYS A 43 9.53 -5.99 2.27
CA LYS A 43 10.10 -6.55 1.03
C LYS A 43 9.01 -7.00 0.05
N LYS A 44 7.94 -7.64 0.54
CA LYS A 44 6.82 -8.06 -0.30
C LYS A 44 6.06 -6.86 -0.87
N ILE A 45 5.83 -5.81 -0.07
CA ILE A 45 5.22 -4.56 -0.55
C ILE A 45 6.09 -3.91 -1.63
N ALA A 46 7.41 -3.79 -1.41
CA ALA A 46 8.35 -3.28 -2.40
C ALA A 46 8.29 -4.07 -3.72
N LYS A 47 8.27 -5.40 -3.62
CA LYS A 47 8.14 -6.28 -4.79
C LYS A 47 6.79 -6.14 -5.50
N TYR A 48 5.69 -5.93 -4.77
CA TYR A 48 4.37 -5.71 -5.37
C TYR A 48 4.34 -4.47 -6.25
N PHE A 49 5.01 -3.39 -5.83
CA PHE A 49 5.11 -2.16 -6.61
C PHE A 49 6.25 -2.17 -7.62
N ASP A 50 7.10 -3.21 -7.67
CA ASP A 50 8.34 -3.23 -8.46
C ASP A 50 9.23 -2.01 -8.15
N MET A 51 9.48 -1.77 -6.86
CA MET A 51 10.27 -0.67 -6.33
C MET A 51 11.24 -1.19 -5.26
N SER A 52 12.26 -0.41 -4.92
CA SER A 52 13.13 -0.74 -3.79
C SER A 52 12.46 -0.44 -2.44
N LEU A 53 13.02 -0.99 -1.36
CA LEU A 53 12.58 -0.63 0.00
C LEU A 53 12.80 0.86 0.28
N ASP A 54 13.91 1.40 -0.20
CA ASP A 54 14.28 2.81 -0.03
C ASP A 54 13.25 3.73 -0.69
N ASP A 55 12.83 3.39 -1.91
CA ASP A 55 11.82 4.17 -2.62
C ASP A 55 10.48 4.20 -1.87
N ILE A 56 10.06 3.07 -1.29
CA ILE A 56 8.76 2.98 -0.61
C ILE A 56 8.79 3.54 0.81
N PHE A 57 9.77 3.14 1.62
CA PHE A 57 9.75 3.36 3.08
C PHE A 57 10.74 4.44 3.54
N PHE A 58 11.78 4.75 2.79
CA PHE A 58 12.82 5.71 3.18
C PHE A 58 12.86 6.99 2.32
N SER A 59 11.93 7.13 1.37
CA SER A 59 11.75 8.36 0.61
C SER A 59 10.94 9.41 1.37
N ASN A 60 11.08 10.68 1.01
CA ASN A 60 10.25 11.76 1.59
C ASN A 60 8.75 11.52 1.45
N LYS A 61 8.34 10.81 0.40
CA LYS A 61 6.93 10.48 0.16
C LYS A 61 6.39 9.46 1.16
N SER A 62 7.25 8.61 1.72
CA SER A 62 6.85 7.68 2.77
C SER A 62 6.37 8.39 4.04
N ASN A 63 6.72 9.66 4.25
CA ASN A 63 6.31 10.43 5.43
C ASN A 63 4.82 10.79 5.44
N PHE A 64 4.14 10.71 4.29
CA PHE A 64 2.73 11.04 4.20
C PHE A 64 1.85 9.85 4.60
N LYS A 65 0.68 10.16 5.18
CA LYS A 65 -0.39 9.17 5.27
C LYS A 65 -0.84 8.81 3.85
N PHE A 66 -1.14 7.53 3.64
CA PHE A 66 -1.62 6.98 2.37
C PHE A 66 -0.56 6.91 1.26
N PHE A 67 0.73 6.79 1.62
CA PHE A 67 1.84 6.74 0.65
C PHE A 67 1.75 5.55 -0.33
N LEU A 68 1.31 4.36 0.11
CA LEU A 68 1.08 3.19 -0.76
C LEU A 68 -0.04 3.47 -1.76
N THR A 69 -1.12 4.09 -1.28
CA THR A 69 -2.22 4.54 -2.14
C THR A 69 -1.72 5.54 -3.18
N SER A 70 -0.88 6.50 -2.79
CA SER A 70 -0.28 7.46 -3.73
C SER A 70 0.61 6.79 -4.77
N TYR A 71 1.42 5.78 -4.40
CA TYR A 71 2.22 5.02 -5.38
C TYR A 71 1.35 4.21 -6.34
N TRP A 72 0.22 3.69 -5.87
CA TRP A 72 -0.70 2.97 -6.71
C TRP A 72 -1.35 3.87 -7.76
N PHE A 73 -1.85 5.04 -7.37
CA PHE A 73 -2.44 5.99 -8.32
C PHE A 73 -1.46 6.38 -9.44
N GLU A 74 -0.22 6.73 -9.08
CA GLU A 74 0.82 7.10 -10.06
C GLU A 74 1.13 5.99 -11.09
N LYS A 75 1.00 4.72 -10.70
CA LYS A 75 1.22 3.58 -11.61
C LYS A 75 0.01 3.22 -12.46
N ASN A 76 -1.21 3.61 -12.06
CA ASN A 76 -2.45 3.30 -12.78
C ASN A 76 -2.99 4.47 -13.61
N GLU A 77 -2.39 5.66 -13.51
CA GLU A 77 -2.69 6.83 -14.38
C GLU A 77 -1.83 6.89 -15.67
N LYS A 78 -1.07 5.83 -15.97
CA LYS A 78 -0.39 5.63 -17.26
C LYS A 78 -1.12 4.61 -18.12
#